data_AF-A0A8H8N7Q3-F1
#
_entry.id   AF-A0A8H8N7Q3-F1
#
_cell.length_a   1.000
_cell.length_b   1.000
_cell.length_c   1.000
_cell.angle_alpha   90.00
_cell.angle_beta   90.00
_cell.angle_gamma   90.00
#
_symmetry.space_group_name_H-M   'P 1'
#
loop_
_entity.id
_entity.type
_entity.pdbx_description
1 polymer ?
#
loop_
_entity_poly.entity_id
_entity_poly.type
_entity_poly.pdbx_seq_one_letter_code
_entity_poly.pdbx_strand_id
1 'polypeptide(L)'
;MTNARPVIVFDNGAHTIKCGLSTSEDEPRIIPNSVVRLKGEKNRQFVGGEFDETLDYSIIHYRHPFEKGYLTDWDVEKAIWDKTLFGEKGLNASITTTALSTLVNLS
;
A
#
# COMPACT_ATOMS: atom_id res chain seq x y z
N MET A 1 7.02 -2.69 31.94
CA MET A 1 7.00 -3.11 30.53
C MET A 1 7.06 -1.84 29.69
N THR A 2 8.08 -1.66 28.86
CA THR A 2 8.19 -0.49 27.99
C THR A 2 7.03 -0.52 27.00
N ASN A 3 6.24 0.56 26.95
CA ASN A 3 5.13 0.72 26.04
C ASN A 3 5.71 0.87 24.61
N ALA A 4 6.06 -0.24 23.98
CA ALA A 4 6.69 -0.26 22.68
C ALA A 4 5.66 0.18 21.65
N ARG A 5 5.95 1.27 20.95
CA ARG A 5 5.08 1.75 19.88
C ARG A 5 5.11 0.71 18.74
N PRO A 6 3.96 0.30 18.20
CA PRO A 6 3.93 -0.64 17.09
C PRO A 6 4.67 -0.04 15.89
N VAL A 7 5.47 -0.87 15.23
CA VAL A 7 6.25 -0.49 14.05
C VAL A 7 5.52 -1.00 12.80
N ILE A 8 5.49 -0.19 11.75
CA ILE A 8 5.06 -0.65 10.43
C ILE A 8 6.27 -1.30 9.75
N VAL A 9 6.13 -2.57 9.39
CA VAL A 9 7.09 -3.28 8.56
C VAL A 9 6.70 -3.10 7.10
N PHE A 10 7.67 -2.73 6.25
CA PHE A 10 7.46 -2.42 4.85
C PHE A 10 8.57 -3.07 4.01
N ASP A 11 8.26 -4.21 3.38
CA ASP A 11 9.12 -4.87 2.40
C ASP A 11 8.82 -4.28 1.02
N ASN A 12 9.70 -3.41 0.56
CA ASN A 12 9.49 -2.61 -0.63
C ASN A 12 10.06 -3.28 -1.89
N GLY A 13 9.32 -4.22 -2.45
CA GLY A 13 9.70 -4.92 -3.67
C GLY A 13 9.32 -4.17 -4.95
N ALA A 14 10.06 -4.41 -6.02
CA ALA A 14 9.83 -3.82 -7.34
C ALA A 14 8.49 -4.20 -7.99
N HIS A 15 7.99 -5.41 -7.70
CA HIS A 15 6.72 -5.91 -8.22
C HIS A 15 5.58 -5.73 -7.19
N THR A 16 5.85 -6.05 -5.92
CA THR A 16 4.89 -5.93 -4.83
C THR A 16 5.53 -5.36 -3.58
N ILE A 17 4.74 -4.57 -2.85
CA ILE A 17 4.99 -4.15 -1.48
C ILE A 17 4.31 -5.15 -0.55
N LYS A 18 5.01 -5.58 0.50
CA LYS A 18 4.40 -6.34 1.60
C LYS A 18 4.48 -5.51 2.87
N CYS A 19 3.36 -5.32 3.54
CA CYS A 19 3.32 -4.43 4.70
C CYS A 19 2.35 -4.88 5.78
N GLY A 20 2.67 -4.54 7.02
CA GLY A 20 1.91 -4.93 8.21
C GLY A 20 2.46 -4.31 9.49
N LEU A 21 1.77 -4.52 10.61
CA LEU A 21 2.27 -4.11 11.93
C LEU A 21 3.16 -5.21 12.50
N SER A 22 4.30 -4.83 13.09
CA SER A 22 5.26 -5.76 13.72
C SER A 22 4.66 -6.57 14.88
N THR A 23 3.54 -6.12 15.41
CA THR A 23 2.81 -6.74 16.53
C THR A 23 1.58 -7.53 16.07
N SER A 24 1.32 -7.58 14.76
CA SER A 24 0.18 -8.30 14.19
C SER A 24 0.58 -9.74 13.90
N GLU A 25 -0.32 -10.68 14.23
CA GLU A 25 -0.23 -12.08 13.80
C GLU A 25 -0.88 -12.30 12.41
N ASP A 26 -1.56 -11.29 11.88
CA ASP A 26 -2.15 -11.35 10.53
C ASP A 26 -1.09 -11.43 9.43
N GLU A 27 -1.43 -12.12 8.34
CA GLU A 27 -0.62 -12.16 7.13
C GLU A 27 -0.37 -10.74 6.57
N PRO A 28 0.84 -10.44 6.05
CA PRO A 28 1.14 -9.13 5.51
C PRO A 28 0.28 -8.84 4.29
N ARG A 29 -0.13 -7.59 4.16
CA ARG A 29 -0.87 -7.13 2.99
C ARG A 29 0.08 -7.07 1.80
N ILE A 30 -0.33 -7.66 0.68
CA ILE A 30 0.42 -7.68 -0.57
C ILE A 30 -0.22 -6.69 -1.53
N ILE A 31 0.56 -5.72 -1.98
CA ILE A 31 0.07 -4.60 -2.80
C ILE A 31 0.94 -4.52 -4.07
N PRO A 32 0.36 -4.42 -5.28
CA PRO A 32 1.12 -4.19 -6.49
C PRO A 32 1.95 -2.89 -6.38
N ASN A 33 3.23 -2.94 -6.75
CA ASN A 33 4.07 -1.74 -6.81
C ASN A 33 4.00 -1.13 -8.21
N SER A 34 2.82 -0.61 -8.56
CA SER A 34 2.57 0.02 -9.86
C SER A 34 1.43 1.03 -9.82
N VAL A 35 1.44 1.94 -10.78
CA VAL A 35 0.30 2.79 -11.11
C VAL A 35 -0.26 2.36 -12.46
N VAL A 36 -1.56 2.10 -12.51
CA VAL A 36 -2.27 1.76 -13.74
C VAL A 36 -3.05 2.96 -14.24
N ARG A 37 -2.91 3.28 -15.52
CA ARG A 37 -3.67 4.34 -16.19
C ARG A 37 -4.50 3.77 -17.33
N LEU A 38 -5.74 4.22 -17.48
CA LEU A 38 -6.59 3.85 -18.60
C LEU A 38 -6.35 4.77 -19.81
N LYS A 39 -6.14 4.17 -20.97
CA LYS A 39 -5.97 4.85 -22.26
C LYS A 39 -7.30 5.51 -22.63
N GLY A 40 -7.26 6.81 -22.93
CA GLY A 40 -8.44 7.60 -23.27
C GLY A 40 -9.12 8.27 -22.07
N GLU A 41 -8.84 7.83 -20.84
CA GLU A 41 -9.39 8.43 -19.61
C GLU A 41 -8.28 9.07 -18.78
N LYS A 42 -7.95 10.33 -19.10
CA LYS A 42 -6.83 11.07 -18.47
C LYS A 42 -6.87 11.16 -16.94
N ASN A 43 -8.05 10.97 -16.34
CA ASN A 43 -8.26 11.16 -14.89
C ASN A 43 -8.47 9.84 -14.12
N ARG A 44 -8.54 8.68 -14.78
CA ARG A 44 -8.65 7.39 -14.09
C ARG A 44 -7.29 6.72 -13.98
N GLN A 45 -6.70 6.87 -12.80
CA GLN A 45 -5.50 6.14 -12.36
C GLN A 45 -5.85 5.27 -11.16
N PHE A 46 -5.28 4.08 -11.12
CA PHE A 46 -5.35 3.16 -10.00
C PHE A 46 -3.97 3.00 -9.42
N VAL A 47 -3.85 3.13 -8.11
CA VAL A 47 -2.56 3.04 -7.42
C VAL A 47 -2.53 1.79 -6.57
N GLY A 48 -1.54 0.93 -6.80
CA GLY A 48 -1.35 -0.31 -6.06
C GLY A 48 -2.56 -1.24 -6.10
N GLY A 49 -3.20 -1.45 -4.95
CA GLY A 49 -4.33 -2.38 -4.78
C GLY A 49 -5.71 -1.82 -5.14
N GLU A 50 -5.78 -0.62 -5.72
CA GLU A 50 -7.03 -0.02 -6.20
C GLU A 50 -7.52 -0.63 -7.52
N PHE A 51 -6.69 -1.42 -8.20
CA PHE A 51 -7.03 -2.05 -9.48
C PHE A 51 -8.07 -3.17 -9.28
N ASP A 52 -9.14 -3.13 -10.09
CA ASP A 52 -10.11 -4.21 -10.20
C ASP A 52 -9.78 -5.03 -11.46
N GLU A 53 -9.67 -6.35 -11.31
CA GLU A 53 -9.29 -7.30 -12.37
C GLU A 53 -10.30 -7.35 -13.54
N THR A 54 -11.45 -6.67 -13.40
CA THR A 54 -12.52 -6.56 -14.40
C THR A 54 -12.21 -5.58 -15.55
N LEU A 55 -11.09 -4.84 -15.51
CA LEU A 55 -10.71 -3.88 -16.55
C LEU A 55 -10.15 -4.54 -17.81
N ASP A 56 -10.49 -3.98 -18.97
CA ASP A 56 -9.93 -4.41 -20.26
C ASP A 56 -8.42 -4.11 -20.33
N TYR A 57 -7.62 -5.18 -20.33
CA TYR A 57 -6.17 -5.12 -20.39
C TYR A 57 -5.62 -4.48 -21.68
N SER A 58 -6.44 -4.36 -22.74
CA SER A 58 -6.00 -3.71 -23.99
C SER A 58 -5.85 -2.18 -23.88
N ILE A 59 -6.45 -1.58 -22.84
CA ILE A 59 -6.44 -0.13 -22.61
C ILE A 59 -5.66 0.29 -21.36
N ILE A 60 -4.99 -0.62 -20.65
CA ILE A 60 -4.21 -0.27 -19.46
C ILE A 60 -2.74 0.01 -19.79
N HIS A 61 -2.17 0.99 -19.11
CA HIS A 61 -0.73 1.26 -19.10
C HIS A 61 -0.21 1.20 -17.67
N TYR A 62 0.75 0.31 -17.42
CA TYR A 62 1.48 0.23 -16.16
C TYR A 62 2.64 1.22 -16.14
N ARG A 63 2.79 1.92 -15.02
CA ARG A 63 3.98 2.69 -14.67
C ARG A 63 4.57 2.07 -13.41
N HIS A 64 5.78 1.53 -13.52
CA HIS A 64 6.51 0.93 -12.42
C HIS A 64 7.53 1.94 -11.87
N PRO A 65 7.72 2.00 -10.54
CA PRO A 65 8.77 2.82 -9.94
C PRO A 65 10.17 2.24 -10.12
N PHE A 66 10.26 0.93 -10.38
CA PHE A 66 11.50 0.21 -10.54
C PHE A 66 11.73 -0.26 -11.97
N GLU A 67 12.98 -0.14 -12.44
CA GLU A 67 13.48 -0.73 -13.67
C GLU A 67 14.76 -1.52 -13.40
N LYS A 68 14.81 -2.79 -13.85
CA LYS A 68 15.98 -3.68 -13.68
C LYS A 68 16.49 -3.78 -12.22
N GLY A 69 15.58 -3.64 -11.25
CA GLY A 69 15.90 -3.69 -9.82
C GLY A 69 16.30 -2.34 -9.20
N TYR A 70 16.34 -1.26 -9.97
CA TYR A 70 16.66 0.08 -9.48
C TYR A 70 15.40 0.93 -9.39
N LEU A 71 15.26 1.70 -8.29
CA LEU A 71 14.22 2.70 -8.15
C LEU A 71 14.55 3.90 -9.05
N THR A 72 13.77 4.06 -10.13
CA THR A 72 13.99 5.07 -11.17
C THR A 72 12.95 6.18 -11.16
N ASP A 73 11.79 5.97 -10.52
CA ASP A 73 10.69 6.93 -10.50
C ASP A 73 10.12 7.11 -9.08
N TRP A 74 10.71 8.03 -8.34
CA TRP A 74 10.35 8.32 -6.94
C TRP A 74 8.96 8.91 -6.78
N ASP A 75 8.45 9.65 -7.76
CA ASP A 75 7.12 10.24 -7.69
C ASP A 75 6.04 9.14 -7.72
N VAL A 76 6.26 8.10 -8.53
CA VAL A 76 5.39 6.92 -8.56
C VAL A 76 5.47 6.15 -7.25
N GLU A 77 6.68 5.88 -6.77
CA GLU A 77 6.90 5.15 -5.51
C GLU A 77 6.21 5.85 -4.33
N LYS A 78 6.41 7.16 -4.21
CA LYS A 78 5.77 7.97 -3.17
C LYS A 78 4.25 7.92 -3.26
N ALA A 79 3.68 8.04 -4.47
CA ALA A 79 2.23 7.97 -4.65
C ALA A 79 1.67 6.61 -4.19
N ILE A 80 2.39 5.51 -4.46
CA ILE A 80 2.02 4.16 -4.03
C ILE A 80 2.10 4.02 -2.51
N TRP A 81 3.15 4.57 -1.87
CA TRP A 81 3.25 4.60 -0.41
C TRP A 81 2.15 5.42 0.25
N ASP A 82 1.86 6.62 -0.26
CA ASP A 82 0.81 7.49 0.28
C ASP A 82 -0.54 6.76 0.30
N LYS A 83 -0.85 6.03 -0.78
CA LYS A 83 -2.06 5.23 -0.90
C LYS A 83 -2.04 3.98 -0.03
N THR A 84 -0.91 3.31 0.08
CA THR A 84 -0.74 2.12 0.93
C THR A 84 -0.88 2.45 2.41
N LEU A 85 -0.38 3.61 2.85
CA LEU A 85 -0.40 4.02 4.25
C LEU A 85 -1.70 4.72 4.62
N PHE A 86 -2.16 5.65 3.77
CA PHE A 86 -3.22 6.62 4.13
C PHE A 86 -4.45 6.58 3.21
N GLY A 87 -4.47 5.70 2.19
CA GLY A 87 -5.64 5.51 1.36
C GLY A 87 -6.81 4.88 2.13
N GLU A 88 -8.00 4.85 1.52
CA GLU A 88 -9.21 4.27 2.12
C GLU A 88 -9.01 2.81 2.57
N LYS A 89 -8.26 2.04 1.77
CA LYS A 89 -7.86 0.66 2.11
C LYS A 89 -6.47 0.59 2.74
N GLY A 90 -5.88 1.70 3.17
CA GLY A 90 -4.51 1.79 3.68
C GLY A 90 -4.33 1.20 5.09
N LEU A 91 -3.09 1.19 5.58
CA LEU A 91 -2.74 0.66 6.92
C LEU A 91 -3.22 1.54 8.09
N ASN A 92 -3.55 2.82 7.88
CA ASN A 92 -4.05 3.69 8.96
C ASN A 92 -5.34 3.18 9.62
N ALA A 93 -6.16 2.42 8.87
CA ALA A 93 -7.40 1.83 9.34
C ALA A 93 -7.12 0.78 10.45
N SER A 94 -6.01 0.06 10.32
CA SER A 94 -5.56 -0.92 11.31
C SER A 94 -4.95 -0.27 12.55
N ILE A 95 -4.17 0.81 12.37
CA ILE A 95 -3.49 1.52 13.48
C ILE A 95 -4.50 2.16 14.45
N THR A 96 -5.59 2.71 13.94
CA THR A 96 -6.63 3.35 14.75
C THR A 96 -7.38 2.32 15.62
N THR A 97 -7.55 1.09 15.12
CA THR A 97 -8.22 0.00 15.83
C THR A 97 -7.38 -0.53 16.99
N THR A 98 -6.06 -0.68 16.80
CA THR A 98 -5.13 -1.13 17.85
C THR A 98 -5.01 -0.12 18.99
N ALA A 99 -5.03 1.19 18.70
CA ALA A 99 -4.99 2.23 19.72
C ALA A 99 -6.28 2.26 20.58
N LEU A 100 -7.44 1.94 20.00
CA LEU A 100 -8.70 1.84 20.74
C LEU A 100 -8.78 0.58 21.60
N SER A 101 -8.31 -0.58 21.11
CA SER A 101 -8.34 -1.82 21.91
C SER A 101 -7.41 -1.80 23.13
N THR A 102 -6.33 -1.02 23.09
CA THR A 102 -5.47 -0.81 24.28
C THR A 102 -6.11 0.11 25.32
N LEU A 103 -7.00 1.03 24.92
CA LEU A 103 -7.71 1.92 25.84
C LEU A 103 -8.91 1.25 26.51
N VAL A 104 -9.59 0.31 25.83
CA VAL A 104 -10.75 -0.42 26.38
C VAL A 104 -10.32 -1.52 27.37
N ASN A 105 -9.11 -2.08 27.24
CA ASN A 105 -8.58 -3.09 28.17
C ASN A 105 -7.96 -2.50 29.46
N LEU A 106 -8.09 -1.18 29.68
CA LEU A 106 -7.63 -0.47 30.88
C LEU A 106 -8.77 0.15 31.70
N SER A 107 -10.04 -0.14 31.36
CA SER A 107 -11.25 0.24 32.11
C SER A 107 -11.98 -0.98 32.64
#